data_AF-A0A9W4TU13-F1
#
_entry.id   AF-A0A9W4TU13-F1
#
_cell.length_a   1.000
_cell.length_b   1.000
_cell.length_c   1.000
_cell.angle_alpha   90.00
_cell.angle_beta   90.00
_cell.angle_gamma   90.00
#
_symmetry.space_group_name_H-M   'P 1'
#
loop_
_entity.id
_entity.type
_entity.pdbx_description
1 polymer ?
#
loop_
_entity_poly.entity_id
_entity_poly.type
_entity_poly.pdbx_seq_one_letter_code
_entity_poly.pdbx_strand_id
1 'polypeptide(L)'
;MVVPIILGIGATLLALTTKATISAYKQYIHLTPAMIATLNNIKLTSFEDKYSSTISKTDPNYHHYKFLTAKYPNRPFNTPMTEQEALFILGIEGDDILNVDKKMIRDRYRKLMNLNHPDKNGSLYISQKINEAKDILDKSYMVNK
;
A
#
# COMPACT_ATOMS: atom_id res chain seq x y z
N MET A 1 28.78 47.30 -39.10
CA MET A 1 27.52 46.53 -39.11
C MET A 1 27.52 45.41 -38.06
N VAL A 2 27.66 45.72 -36.76
CA VAL A 2 27.76 44.66 -35.71
C VAL A 2 26.77 44.84 -34.55
N VAL A 3 26.08 45.99 -34.50
CA VAL A 3 25.12 46.33 -33.45
C VAL A 3 23.84 45.46 -33.46
N PRO A 4 23.27 45.04 -34.61
CA PRO A 4 22.06 44.20 -34.62
C PRO A 4 22.26 42.77 -34.11
N ILE A 5 23.46 42.20 -34.29
CA ILE A 5 23.75 40.80 -33.94
C ILE A 5 23.89 40.64 -32.41
N ILE A 6 24.51 41.62 -31.73
CA ILE A 6 24.71 41.60 -30.28
C ILE A 6 23.38 41.74 -29.53
N LEU A 7 22.48 42.61 -30.02
CA LEU A 7 21.12 42.73 -29.48
C LEU A 7 20.27 41.47 -29.72
N GLY A 8 20.43 40.82 -30.88
CA GLY A 8 19.72 39.57 -31.21
C GLY A 8 20.15 38.36 -30.36
N ILE A 9 21.45 38.22 -30.06
CA ILE A 9 21.97 37.13 -29.20
C ILE A 9 21.59 37.34 -27.73
N GLY A 10 21.64 38.59 -27.25
CA GLY A 10 21.21 38.93 -25.89
C GLY A 10 19.72 38.67 -25.65
N ALA A 11 18.86 39.04 -26.60
CA ALA A 11 17.42 38.81 -26.52
C ALA A 11 17.04 37.32 -26.62
N THR A 12 17.77 36.53 -27.43
CA THR A 12 17.51 35.08 -27.55
C THR A 12 17.97 34.31 -26.32
N LEU A 13 19.12 34.65 -25.71
CA LEU A 13 19.54 34.10 -24.41
C LEU A 13 18.55 34.47 -23.30
N LEU A 14 18.11 35.73 -23.22
CA LEU A 14 17.08 36.15 -22.28
C LEU A 14 15.74 35.44 -22.52
N ALA A 15 15.28 35.30 -23.76
CA ALA A 15 14.01 34.61 -24.08
C ALA A 15 14.07 33.08 -23.84
N LEU A 16 15.20 32.43 -24.15
CA LEU A 16 15.45 31.03 -23.81
C LEU A 16 15.50 30.85 -22.29
N THR A 17 16.07 31.80 -21.56
CA THR A 17 16.05 31.78 -20.09
C THR A 17 14.67 32.05 -19.53
N THR A 18 13.86 32.98 -20.06
CA THR A 18 12.53 33.29 -19.47
C THR A 18 11.55 32.13 -19.62
N LYS A 19 11.49 31.49 -20.80
CA LYS A 19 10.61 30.33 -20.99
C LYS A 19 11.10 29.13 -20.19
N ALA A 20 12.42 28.89 -20.17
CA ALA A 20 13.00 27.81 -19.37
C ALA A 20 12.85 28.07 -17.87
N THR A 21 12.97 29.32 -17.40
CA THR A 21 12.81 29.68 -15.99
C THR A 21 11.36 29.56 -15.56
N ILE A 22 10.39 29.99 -16.38
CA ILE A 22 8.97 29.79 -16.09
C ILE A 22 8.63 28.30 -16.07
N SER A 23 9.14 27.51 -17.02
CA SER A 23 8.92 26.06 -17.07
C SER A 23 9.54 25.34 -15.87
N ALA A 24 10.79 25.69 -15.53
CA ALA A 24 11.49 25.16 -14.37
C ALA A 24 10.83 25.60 -13.05
N TYR A 25 10.34 26.84 -12.97
CA TYR A 25 9.61 27.35 -11.81
C TYR A 25 8.27 26.62 -11.62
N LYS A 26 7.53 26.37 -12.71
CA LYS A 26 6.33 25.54 -12.67
C LYS A 26 6.63 24.10 -12.23
N GLN A 27 7.75 23.52 -12.64
CA GLN A 27 8.15 22.21 -12.12
C GLN A 27 8.55 22.30 -10.64
N TYR A 28 9.31 23.33 -10.25
CA TYR A 28 9.77 23.57 -8.88
C TYR A 28 8.64 23.69 -7.86
N ILE A 29 7.55 24.40 -8.17
CA ILE A 29 6.40 24.51 -7.25
C ILE A 29 5.66 23.18 -7.02
N HIS A 30 5.88 22.18 -7.88
CA HIS A 30 5.31 20.84 -7.76
C HIS A 30 6.31 19.79 -7.24
N LEU A 31 7.55 20.19 -6.93
CA LEU A 31 8.53 19.28 -6.37
C LEU A 31 8.14 18.89 -4.95
N THR A 32 7.95 17.59 -4.73
CA THR A 32 7.77 17.05 -3.38
C THR A 32 9.10 17.06 -2.62
N PRO A 33 9.10 17.10 -1.27
CA PRO A 33 10.33 17.01 -0.48
C PRO A 33 11.20 15.80 -0.82
N ALA A 34 10.56 14.69 -1.24
CA ALA A 34 11.25 13.49 -1.70
C ALA A 34 11.97 13.71 -3.03
N MET A 35 11.32 14.37 -4.00
CA MET A 35 11.92 14.71 -5.28
C MET A 35 13.06 15.73 -5.14
N ILE A 36 12.95 16.68 -4.20
CA ILE A 36 14.04 17.61 -3.88
C ILE A 36 15.25 16.85 -3.35
N ALA A 37 15.02 15.89 -2.45
CA ALA A 37 16.09 15.07 -1.90
C ALA A 37 16.78 14.19 -2.96
N THR A 38 16.02 13.55 -3.88
CA THR A 38 16.63 12.76 -4.96
C THR A 38 17.43 13.63 -5.93
N LEU A 39 16.96 14.83 -6.26
CA LEU A 39 17.69 15.79 -7.10
C LEU A 39 18.98 16.30 -6.45
N ASN A 40 19.04 16.34 -5.11
CA ASN A 40 20.24 16.69 -4.35
C ASN A 40 21.09 15.47 -3.96
N ASN A 41 20.82 14.30 -4.55
CA ASN A 41 21.46 13.03 -4.22
C ASN A 41 21.41 12.67 -2.71
N ILE A 42 20.43 13.20 -1.99
CA ILE A 42 20.17 12.87 -0.60
C ILE A 42 19.47 11.50 -0.60
N LYS A 43 20.18 10.48 -0.12
CA LYS A 43 19.60 9.14 0.07
C LYS A 43 18.54 9.23 1.17
N LEU A 44 17.27 9.20 0.77
CA LEU A 44 16.16 9.07 1.70
C LEU A 44 16.16 7.65 2.26
N THR A 45 16.81 7.45 3.40
CA THR A 45 16.75 6.18 4.14
C THR A 45 15.38 5.94 4.79
N SER A 46 14.49 6.94 4.75
CA SER A 46 13.31 7.02 5.60
C SER A 46 11.97 6.63 4.94
N PHE A 47 11.98 6.13 3.69
CA PHE A 47 10.74 5.66 3.06
C PHE A 47 10.25 4.31 3.61
N GLU A 48 11.15 3.48 4.14
CA GLU A 48 10.78 2.27 4.92
C GLU A 48 10.33 2.62 6.35
N ASP A 49 10.79 3.74 6.93
CA ASP A 49 10.66 4.02 8.36
C ASP A 49 9.38 4.73 8.78
N LYS A 50 8.62 5.35 7.87
CA LYS A 50 7.40 6.08 8.24
C LYS A 50 6.29 5.19 8.84
N TYR A 51 6.33 3.89 8.58
CA TYR A 51 5.43 2.91 9.19
C TYR A 51 6.11 2.00 10.23
N SER A 52 7.43 2.09 10.40
CA SER A 52 8.23 1.18 11.23
C SER A 52 8.59 1.74 12.62
N SER A 53 8.01 2.87 13.02
CA SER A 53 8.53 3.71 14.11
C SER A 53 7.99 3.43 15.53
N THR A 54 7.33 2.30 15.79
CA THR A 54 6.78 2.02 17.14
C THR A 54 7.24 0.71 17.79
N ILE A 55 7.90 -0.19 17.06
CA ILE A 55 8.25 -1.52 17.60
C ILE A 55 9.68 -1.51 18.11
N SER A 56 9.86 -1.69 19.42
CA SER A 56 11.18 -1.78 20.03
C SER A 56 11.94 -3.01 19.53
N LYS A 57 13.20 -2.82 19.13
CA LYS A 57 14.11 -3.92 18.79
C LYS A 57 14.43 -4.84 19.96
N THR A 58 14.12 -4.40 21.19
CA THR A 58 14.33 -5.17 22.42
C THR A 58 13.19 -6.14 22.72
N ASP A 59 12.07 -6.08 21.99
CA ASP A 59 10.95 -7.00 22.18
C ASP A 59 11.36 -8.41 21.70
N PRO A 60 11.17 -9.48 22.50
CA PRO A 60 11.40 -10.86 22.07
C PRO A 60 10.68 -11.24 20.77
N ASN A 61 9.54 -10.62 20.48
CA ASN A 61 8.73 -10.85 19.30
C ASN A 61 9.01 -9.86 18.15
N TYR A 62 10.09 -9.07 18.22
CA TYR A 62 10.44 -8.08 17.20
C TYR A 62 10.45 -8.66 15.78
N HIS A 63 11.09 -9.83 15.61
CA HIS A 63 11.15 -10.51 14.31
C HIS A 63 9.77 -10.93 13.80
N HIS A 64 8.89 -11.35 14.70
CA HIS A 64 7.53 -11.73 14.36
C HIS A 64 6.73 -10.51 13.89
N TYR A 65 6.77 -9.42 14.65
CA TYR A 65 6.07 -8.19 14.25
C TYR A 65 6.62 -7.64 12.93
N LYS A 66 7.94 -7.63 12.75
CA LYS A 66 8.57 -7.20 11.49
C LYS A 66 8.10 -8.04 10.31
N PHE A 67 7.98 -9.35 10.48
CA PHE A 67 7.42 -10.24 9.46
C PHE A 67 5.96 -9.90 9.16
N LEU A 68 5.13 -9.69 10.19
CA LEU A 68 3.72 -9.35 10.01
C LEU A 68 3.55 -8.02 9.26
N THR A 69 4.31 -6.99 9.62
CA THR A 69 4.25 -5.68 8.95
C THR A 69 4.76 -5.72 7.51
N ALA A 70 5.67 -6.64 7.20
CA ALA A 70 6.18 -6.82 5.84
C ALA A 70 5.23 -7.67 4.97
N LYS A 71 4.58 -8.69 5.56
CA LYS A 71 3.69 -9.61 4.84
C LYS A 71 2.27 -9.07 4.68
N TYR A 72 1.72 -8.42 5.71
CA TYR A 72 0.33 -7.98 5.75
C TYR A 72 0.22 -6.47 5.56
N PRO A 73 -0.77 -5.99 4.79
CA PRO A 73 -0.94 -4.56 4.57
C PRO A 73 -1.36 -3.86 5.86
N ASN A 74 -0.63 -2.81 6.23
CA ASN A 74 -0.95 -1.97 7.38
C ASN A 74 -2.07 -0.96 7.04
N ARG A 75 -3.28 -1.47 6.81
CA ARG A 75 -4.45 -0.67 6.42
C ARG A 75 -5.74 -1.26 7.03
N PRO A 76 -6.81 -0.46 7.20
CA PRO A 76 -8.10 -0.99 7.62
C PRO A 76 -8.71 -1.91 6.55
N PHE A 77 -9.70 -2.72 6.95
CA PHE A 77 -10.44 -3.57 6.01
C PHE A 77 -11.16 -2.74 4.95
N ASN A 78 -11.29 -3.25 3.72
CA ASN A 78 -12.03 -2.54 2.69
C ASN A 78 -13.53 -2.51 3.01
N THR A 79 -14.17 -1.45 2.55
CA THR A 79 -15.62 -1.23 2.62
C THR A 79 -16.09 -0.69 1.27
N PRO A 80 -16.75 -1.50 0.41
CA PRO A 80 -17.12 -2.90 0.63
C PRO A 80 -15.91 -3.86 0.61
N MET A 81 -16.00 -4.98 1.33
CA MET A 81 -14.98 -6.02 1.29
C MET A 81 -14.92 -6.67 -0.10
N THR A 82 -13.70 -6.91 -0.59
CA THR A 82 -13.47 -7.51 -1.91
C THR A 82 -13.28 -9.02 -1.81
N GLU A 83 -13.47 -9.77 -2.91
CA GLU A 83 -13.19 -11.21 -2.94
C GLU A 83 -11.73 -11.53 -2.56
N GLN A 84 -10.79 -10.71 -3.02
CA GLN A 84 -9.36 -10.85 -2.68
C GLN A 84 -9.12 -10.70 -1.18
N GLU A 85 -9.77 -9.71 -0.55
CA GLU A 85 -9.67 -9.53 0.90
C GLU A 85 -10.35 -10.67 1.66
N ALA A 86 -11.47 -11.19 1.15
CA ALA A 86 -12.15 -12.33 1.75
C ALA A 86 -11.27 -13.59 1.74
N LEU A 87 -10.59 -13.89 0.63
CA LEU A 87 -9.59 -14.97 0.56
C LEU A 87 -8.47 -14.77 1.59
N PHE A 88 -7.98 -13.53 1.69
CA PHE A 88 -6.91 -13.17 2.62
C PHE A 88 -7.33 -13.32 4.08
N ILE A 89 -8.54 -12.89 4.44
CA ILE A 89 -9.10 -13.05 5.80
C ILE A 89 -9.25 -14.53 6.17
N LEU A 90 -9.67 -15.38 5.23
CA LEU A 90 -9.77 -16.83 5.46
C LEU A 90 -8.42 -17.57 5.39
N GLY A 91 -7.34 -16.86 5.09
CA GLY A 91 -5.98 -17.42 4.98
C GLY A 91 -5.83 -18.37 3.80
N ILE A 92 -6.53 -18.08 2.69
CA ILE A 92 -6.44 -18.82 1.42
C ILE A 92 -5.45 -18.06 0.53
N GLU A 93 -4.24 -18.59 0.39
CA GLU A 93 -3.12 -17.95 -0.33
C GLU A 93 -2.41 -18.99 -1.24
N GLY A 94 -1.73 -18.52 -2.29
CA GLY A 94 -0.90 -19.37 -3.15
C GLY A 94 -1.69 -20.44 -3.89
N ASP A 95 -1.22 -21.69 -3.83
CA ASP A 95 -1.81 -22.83 -4.55
C ASP A 95 -3.22 -23.17 -4.06
N ASP A 96 -3.57 -22.84 -2.82
CA ASP A 96 -4.91 -23.04 -2.26
C ASP A 96 -5.97 -22.25 -3.06
N ILE A 97 -5.59 -21.14 -3.70
CA ILE A 97 -6.49 -20.29 -4.52
C ILE A 97 -6.98 -21.05 -5.77
N LEU A 98 -6.18 -21.95 -6.32
CA LEU A 98 -6.55 -22.73 -7.51
C LEU A 98 -7.56 -23.83 -7.18
N ASN A 99 -7.52 -24.33 -5.95
CA ASN A 99 -8.28 -25.47 -5.46
C ASN A 99 -9.37 -25.08 -4.46
N VAL A 100 -9.84 -23.82 -4.50
CA VAL A 100 -10.89 -23.35 -3.59
C VAL A 100 -12.18 -24.13 -3.81
N ASP A 101 -12.70 -24.71 -2.72
CA ASP A 101 -13.97 -25.42 -2.66
C ASP A 101 -14.80 -24.97 -1.44
N LYS A 102 -16.11 -25.18 -1.47
CA LYS A 102 -17.06 -24.88 -0.39
C LYS A 102 -16.64 -25.53 0.93
N LYS A 103 -16.11 -26.76 0.86
CA LYS A 103 -15.62 -27.46 2.04
C LYS A 103 -14.45 -26.73 2.68
N MET A 104 -13.47 -26.30 1.87
CA MET A 104 -12.30 -25.57 2.35
C MET A 104 -12.70 -24.26 3.03
N ILE A 105 -13.60 -23.49 2.42
CA ILE A 105 -14.12 -22.23 3.00
C ILE A 105 -14.77 -22.49 4.35
N ARG A 106 -15.64 -23.50 4.43
CA ARG A 106 -16.33 -23.88 5.68
C ARG A 106 -15.33 -24.28 6.76
N ASP A 107 -14.30 -25.06 6.42
CA ASP A 107 -13.31 -25.54 7.38
C ASP A 107 -12.43 -24.39 7.90
N ARG A 108 -11.95 -23.52 7.01
CA ARG A 108 -11.18 -22.31 7.36
C ARG A 108 -12.00 -21.35 8.22
N TYR A 109 -13.25 -21.09 7.83
CA TYR A 109 -14.20 -20.28 8.58
C TYR A 109 -14.40 -20.80 10.00
N ARG A 110 -14.69 -22.10 10.17
CA ARG A 110 -14.91 -22.68 11.51
C ARG A 110 -13.68 -22.57 12.39
N LYS A 111 -12.49 -22.80 11.83
CA LYS A 111 -11.23 -22.66 12.57
C LYS A 111 -11.03 -21.22 13.06
N LEU A 112 -11.22 -20.24 12.17
CA LEU A 112 -11.01 -18.82 12.50
C LEU A 112 -12.08 -18.30 13.46
N MET A 113 -13.35 -18.64 13.25
CA MET A 113 -14.44 -18.23 14.13
C MET A 113 -14.28 -18.83 15.54
N ASN A 114 -13.86 -20.08 15.65
CA ASN A 114 -13.61 -20.70 16.96
C ASN A 114 -12.55 -19.96 17.79
N LEU A 115 -11.55 -19.37 17.14
CA LEU A 115 -10.48 -18.60 17.77
C LEU A 115 -10.91 -17.15 18.07
N ASN A 116 -11.77 -16.57 17.24
CA ASN A 116 -12.13 -15.15 17.30
C ASN A 116 -13.54 -14.89 17.84
N HIS A 117 -14.26 -15.92 18.27
CA HIS A 117 -15.65 -15.79 18.73
C HIS A 117 -15.77 -14.80 19.89
N PRO A 118 -16.78 -13.90 19.91
CA PRO A 118 -16.94 -12.90 20.97
C PRO A 118 -17.07 -13.53 22.37
N ASP A 119 -17.84 -14.62 22.46
CA ASP A 119 -18.02 -15.38 23.71
C ASP A 119 -16.74 -16.06 24.23
N LYS A 120 -15.69 -16.12 23.41
CA LYS A 120 -14.38 -16.68 23.76
C LYS A 120 -13.29 -15.61 23.83
N ASN A 121 -13.67 -14.40 24.26
CA ASN A 121 -12.78 -13.22 24.35
C ASN A 121 -12.25 -12.72 23.00
N GLY A 122 -12.90 -13.11 21.90
CA GLY A 122 -12.58 -12.58 20.58
C GLY A 122 -13.25 -11.26 20.29
N SER A 123 -12.83 -10.59 19.22
CA SER A 123 -13.40 -9.29 18.82
C SER A 123 -14.68 -9.48 18.01
N LEU A 124 -15.73 -8.76 18.39
CA LEU A 124 -16.98 -8.69 17.63
C LEU A 124 -16.73 -8.22 16.19
N TYR A 125 -15.91 -7.18 16.04
CA TYR A 125 -15.58 -6.62 14.74
C TYR A 125 -14.85 -7.61 13.84
N ILE A 126 -13.87 -8.34 14.39
CA ILE A 126 -13.14 -9.37 13.64
C ILE A 126 -14.05 -10.53 13.26
N SER A 127 -14.92 -10.98 14.18
CA SER A 127 -15.91 -12.01 13.90
C SER A 127 -16.86 -11.59 12.76
N GLN A 128 -17.32 -10.35 12.76
CA GLN A 128 -18.14 -9.79 11.68
C GLN A 128 -17.39 -9.81 10.35
N LYS A 129 -16.10 -9.45 10.33
CA LYS A 129 -15.27 -9.49 9.12
C LYS A 129 -15.04 -10.90 8.60
N ILE A 130 -14.89 -11.90 9.49
CA ILE A 130 -14.81 -13.31 9.10
C ILE A 130 -16.14 -13.79 8.49
N ASN A 131 -17.28 -13.37 9.04
CA ASN A 131 -18.60 -13.67 8.48
C ASN A 131 -18.78 -13.03 7.08
N GLU A 132 -18.42 -11.75 6.93
CA GLU A 132 -18.47 -11.03 5.65
C GLU A 132 -17.63 -11.74 4.58
N ALA A 133 -16.41 -12.17 4.93
CA ALA A 133 -15.51 -12.89 4.03
C ALA A 133 -16.12 -14.22 3.55
N LYS A 134 -16.70 -15.01 4.46
CA LYS A 134 -17.39 -16.26 4.13
C LYS A 134 -18.52 -16.00 3.14
N ASP A 135 -19.38 -15.02 3.42
CA ASP A 135 -20.58 -14.75 2.61
C ASP A 135 -20.25 -14.23 1.21
N ILE A 136 -19.13 -13.51 1.06
CA ILE A 136 -18.60 -13.09 -0.25
C ILE A 136 -18.13 -14.31 -1.05
N LEU A 137 -17.32 -15.18 -0.45
CA LEU A 137 -16.76 -16.33 -1.15
C LEU A 137 -17.80 -17.39 -1.48
N ASP A 138 -18.81 -17.59 -0.63
CA ASP A 138 -19.94 -18.49 -0.90
C ASP A 138 -20.74 -18.06 -2.16
N LYS A 139 -20.74 -16.76 -2.47
CA LYS A 139 -21.38 -16.20 -3.68
C LYS A 139 -20.41 -16.08 -4.86
N SER A 140 -19.12 -16.24 -4.63
CA SER A 140 -18.11 -16.09 -5.67
C SER A 140 -18.21 -17.21 -6.71
N TYR A 141 -17.90 -16.84 -7.96
CA TYR A 141 -17.83 -17.77 -9.08
C TYR A 141 -16.68 -18.79 -8.93
N MET A 142 -15.67 -18.47 -8.11
CA MET A 142 -14.52 -19.36 -7.87
C MET A 142 -14.93 -20.68 -7.20
N VAL A 143 -16.03 -20.63 -6.43
CA VAL A 143 -16.52 -21.72 -5.57
C VAL A 143 -17.74 -22.40 -6.17
N ASN A 144 -18.55 -21.66 -6.92
CA ASN A 144 -19.75 -22.15 -7.61
C ASN A 144 -19.45 -22.46 -9.08
N LYS A 145 -18.40 -23.25 -9.33
CA LYS A 145 -18.06 -23.75 -10.67
C LYS A 145 -19.12 -24.71 -11.20
#